data_AF-A0A1F6V1C1-F1
#
_entry.id   AF-A0A1F6V1C1-F1
#
_cell.length_a   1.000
_cell.length_b   1.000
_cell.length_c   1.000
_cell.angle_alpha   90.00
_cell.angle_beta   90.00
_cell.angle_gamma   90.00
#
_symmetry.space_group_name_H-M   'P 1'
#
loop_
_entity.id
_entity.type
_entity.pdbx_description
1 polymer ?
#
loop_
_entity_poly.entity_id
_entity_poly.type
_entity_poly.pdbx_seq_one_letter_code
_entity_poly.pdbx_strand_id
1 'polypeptide(L)'
;MRESREMLQSNRLPENKEIIAEHEAEVRQAVNEAKRDPELEQILAKVDWGWLKQRFGRILAHTDIDPASLNFVPPDMIESDHTWESEGFYSIFNNQLVVNPEKVREVQELWQVPIELMWLYLLAHEETHAVSKSECVGAFGDVSEYYLRSGYSLYHANEQDESKEFDTYQILDEGITDKLAREIVLEYLEAHPDFADATGTKEFTSKLNDDRWHKKYNLEVSLVELMIDRLARETGVTSKIVWNAMLQGKLEGEDLTHQDFQELARQFFSEKFLHQLKMTEASSDKPLGALSLFKEFNLTSIDPALKAKIEARIQAAQHLQEEKLSLAA
;
A
#
# COMPACT_ATOMS: atom_id res chain seq x y z
N MET A 1 -12.06 -13.54 18.72
CA MET A 1 -11.27 -12.32 18.91
C MET A 1 -9.97 -12.57 18.16
N ARG A 2 -9.86 -12.04 16.94
CA ARG A 2 -8.65 -12.15 16.10
C ARG A 2 -7.90 -10.84 16.27
N GLU A 3 -6.61 -10.91 16.58
CA GLU A 3 -5.73 -9.74 16.67
C GLU A 3 -5.26 -9.36 15.25
N SER A 4 -4.99 -8.08 14.99
CA SER A 4 -4.69 -7.61 13.63
C SER A 4 -3.35 -8.13 13.06
N ARG A 5 -2.51 -8.73 13.91
CA ARG A 5 -1.22 -9.31 13.51
C ARG A 5 -0.98 -10.62 14.25
N GLU A 6 -0.77 -11.69 13.49
CA GLU A 6 -0.45 -13.02 14.01
C GLU A 6 0.81 -13.52 13.30
N MET A 7 1.95 -13.50 13.98
CA MET A 7 3.10 -14.27 13.51
C MET A 7 2.82 -15.74 13.86
N LEU A 8 3.10 -16.70 12.98
CA LEU A 8 2.95 -18.13 13.24
C LEU A 8 4.32 -18.82 13.20
N GLN A 9 4.46 -20.01 13.76
CA GLN A 9 5.62 -20.89 13.62
C GLN A 9 5.40 -21.86 12.46
N SER A 10 6.44 -22.58 12.04
CA SER A 10 6.39 -23.60 10.96
C SER A 10 5.29 -24.67 11.10
N ASN A 11 4.59 -24.71 12.24
CA ASN A 11 3.46 -25.58 12.54
C ASN A 11 2.09 -24.86 12.59
N ARG A 12 1.97 -23.65 12.03
CA ARG A 12 0.77 -22.76 12.05
C ARG A 12 0.27 -22.36 13.46
N LEU A 13 1.09 -22.51 14.49
CA LEU A 13 0.81 -21.98 15.83
C LEU A 13 1.29 -20.55 15.91
N PRO A 14 0.56 -19.59 16.52
CA PRO A 14 1.09 -18.25 16.71
C PRO A 14 2.44 -18.26 17.42
N GLU A 15 3.38 -17.42 16.97
CA GLU A 15 4.58 -17.09 17.74
C GLU A 15 4.14 -16.61 19.12
N ASN A 16 4.98 -16.89 20.12
CA ASN A 16 4.72 -16.41 21.46
C ASN A 16 4.69 -14.88 21.43
N LYS A 17 3.59 -14.28 21.89
CA LYS A 17 3.44 -12.81 21.99
C LYS A 17 4.57 -12.16 22.78
N GLU A 18 5.16 -12.88 23.73
CA GLU A 18 6.34 -12.42 24.47
C GLU A 18 7.55 -12.29 23.55
N ILE A 19 7.80 -13.26 22.65
CA ILE A 19 8.90 -13.20 21.67
C ILE A 19 8.69 -12.04 20.70
N ILE A 20 7.46 -11.85 20.21
CA ILE A 20 7.13 -10.71 19.33
C ILE A 20 7.40 -9.39 20.07
N ALA A 21 6.96 -9.27 21.32
CA ALA A 21 7.15 -8.06 22.11
C ALA A 21 8.63 -7.80 22.46
N GLU A 22 9.40 -8.86 22.73
CA GLU A 22 10.85 -8.77 22.94
C GLU A 22 11.56 -8.28 21.67
N HIS A 23 11.26 -8.88 20.51
CA HIS A 23 11.80 -8.45 19.21
C HIS A 23 11.43 -6.99 18.91
N GLU A 24 10.17 -6.59 19.11
CA GLU A 24 9.75 -5.20 18.90
C GLU A 24 10.42 -4.22 19.85
N ALA A 25 10.72 -4.64 21.09
CA ALA A 25 11.47 -3.82 22.03
C ALA A 25 12.94 -3.65 21.59
N GLU A 26 13.56 -4.72 21.09
CA GLU A 26 14.93 -4.68 20.52
C GLU A 26 14.99 -3.78 19.29
N VAL A 27 14.05 -3.95 18.36
CA VAL A 27 13.91 -3.08 17.18
C VAL A 27 13.71 -1.63 17.61
N ARG A 28 12.79 -1.36 18.53
CA ARG A 28 12.54 0.00 19.04
C ARG A 28 13.79 0.62 19.65
N GLN A 29 14.57 -0.18 20.40
CA GLN A 29 15.84 0.29 20.95
C GLN A 29 16.82 0.63 19.81
N ALA A 30 16.99 -0.26 18.83
CA ALA A 30 17.87 -0.03 17.69
C ALA A 30 17.48 1.22 16.89
N VAL A 31 16.17 1.42 16.63
CA VAL A 31 15.64 2.60 15.94
C VAL A 31 15.89 3.89 16.74
N ASN A 32 15.77 3.85 18.07
CA ASN A 32 16.02 5.01 18.93
C ASN A 32 17.52 5.31 19.12
N GLU A 33 18.38 4.29 19.00
CA GLU A 33 19.84 4.46 19.00
C GLU A 33 20.37 4.91 17.64
N ALA A 34 19.66 4.56 16.55
CA ALA A 34 19.96 5.03 15.21
C ALA A 34 19.75 6.54 15.12
N LYS A 35 20.73 7.23 14.53
CA LYS A 35 20.62 8.67 14.29
C LYS A 35 19.64 8.90 13.14
N ARG A 36 18.43 9.37 13.46
CA ARG A 36 17.44 9.77 12.44
C ARG A 36 17.90 10.99 11.66
N ASP A 37 17.44 11.10 10.42
CA ASP A 37 17.51 12.33 9.65
C ASP A 37 16.77 13.46 10.40
N PRO A 38 17.40 14.64 10.63
CA PRO A 38 16.77 15.74 11.38
C PRO A 38 15.50 16.30 10.73
N GLU A 39 15.36 16.19 9.41
CA GLU A 39 14.13 16.56 8.69
C GLU A 39 13.02 15.60 9.07
N LEU A 40 13.28 14.28 9.03
CA LEU A 40 12.33 13.26 9.44
C LEU A 40 11.86 13.51 10.89
N GLU A 41 12.77 13.78 11.83
CA GLU A 41 12.38 14.10 13.22
C GLU A 41 11.41 15.29 13.32
N GLN A 42 11.63 16.35 12.54
CA GLN A 42 10.74 17.51 12.51
C GLN A 42 9.36 17.15 11.95
N ILE A 43 9.31 16.33 10.90
CA ILE A 43 8.05 15.84 10.34
C ILE A 43 7.30 15.00 11.36
N LEU A 44 7.97 14.01 11.96
CA LEU A 44 7.36 13.11 12.94
C LEU A 44 6.78 13.89 14.12
N ALA A 45 7.43 14.99 14.53
CA ALA A 45 6.92 15.88 15.58
C ALA A 45 5.72 16.75 15.14
N LYS A 46 5.54 16.97 13.84
CA LYS A 46 4.47 17.82 13.26
C LYS A 46 3.18 17.03 12.96
N VAL A 47 3.29 15.74 12.66
CA VAL A 47 2.15 14.88 12.33
C VAL A 47 1.26 14.65 13.56
N ASP A 48 -0.05 14.84 13.40
CA ASP A 48 -1.05 14.43 14.39
C ASP A 48 -1.30 12.91 14.29
N TRP A 49 -0.44 12.15 14.96
CA TRP A 49 -0.54 10.69 15.05
C TRP A 49 -1.83 10.22 15.73
N GLY A 50 -2.39 11.04 16.63
CA GLY A 50 -3.66 10.73 17.27
C GLY A 50 -4.80 10.73 16.26
N TRP A 51 -4.83 11.74 15.38
CA TRP A 51 -5.80 11.81 14.29
C TRP A 51 -5.62 10.67 13.29
N LEU A 52 -4.38 10.38 12.86
CA LEU A 52 -4.11 9.30 11.89
C LEU A 52 -4.58 7.96 12.45
N LYS A 53 -4.19 7.61 13.69
CA LYS A 53 -4.63 6.39 14.35
C LYS A 53 -6.14 6.31 14.47
N GLN A 54 -6.80 7.41 14.85
CA GLN A 54 -8.26 7.46 14.91
C GLN A 54 -8.90 7.27 13.53
N ARG A 55 -8.31 7.83 12.46
CA ARG A 55 -8.83 7.69 11.10
C ARG A 55 -8.76 6.25 10.61
N PHE A 56 -7.62 5.58 10.78
CA PHE A 56 -7.48 4.16 10.50
C PHE A 56 -8.42 3.31 11.36
N GLY A 57 -8.55 3.61 12.66
CA GLY A 57 -9.50 2.94 13.55
C GLY A 57 -10.96 3.05 13.08
N ARG A 58 -11.37 4.19 12.50
CA ARG A 58 -12.71 4.35 11.90
C ARG A 58 -12.91 3.54 10.62
N ILE A 59 -11.85 3.33 9.84
CA ILE A 59 -11.90 2.47 8.65
C ILE A 59 -12.14 1.02 9.08
N LEU A 60 -11.42 0.57 10.12
CA LEU A 60 -11.57 -0.77 10.70
C LEU A 60 -12.90 -0.97 11.45
N ALA A 61 -13.55 0.08 11.94
CA ALA A 61 -14.85 -0.05 12.61
C ALA A 61 -15.97 -0.60 11.70
N HIS A 62 -15.71 -0.71 10.40
CA HIS A 62 -16.60 -1.34 9.42
C HIS A 62 -16.19 -2.77 9.03
N THR A 63 -15.15 -3.32 9.66
CA THR A 63 -14.68 -4.70 9.49
C THR A 63 -14.92 -5.49 10.79
N ASP A 64 -14.65 -6.80 10.78
CA ASP A 64 -14.74 -7.64 11.99
C ASP A 64 -13.49 -7.55 12.88
N ILE A 65 -12.59 -6.60 12.59
CA ILE A 65 -11.33 -6.39 13.31
C ILE A 65 -11.56 -5.43 14.48
N ASP A 66 -11.12 -5.81 15.68
CA ASP A 66 -11.16 -4.92 16.84
C ASP A 66 -10.24 -3.71 16.59
N PRO A 67 -10.76 -2.46 16.55
CA PRO A 67 -9.92 -1.28 16.37
C PRO A 67 -8.84 -1.12 17.44
N ALA A 68 -9.03 -1.71 18.63
CA ALA A 68 -8.00 -1.73 19.68
C ALA A 68 -6.81 -2.65 19.33
N SER A 69 -7.04 -3.62 18.46
CA SER A 69 -6.01 -4.54 17.96
C SER A 69 -5.21 -3.97 16.80
N LEU A 70 -5.54 -2.77 16.29
CA LEU A 70 -4.91 -2.14 15.13
C LEU A 70 -3.38 -2.06 15.26
N ASN A 71 -2.67 -2.64 14.30
CA ASN A 71 -1.22 -2.51 14.16
C ASN A 71 -0.86 -1.14 13.53
N PHE A 72 -0.90 -0.10 14.35
CA PHE A 72 -0.52 1.26 13.96
C PHE A 72 0.93 1.51 14.38
N VAL A 73 1.82 1.80 13.42
CA VAL A 73 3.25 1.99 13.67
C VAL A 73 3.45 3.35 14.35
N PRO A 74 3.98 3.39 15.59
CA PRO A 74 4.18 4.64 16.29
C PRO A 74 5.40 5.40 15.71
N PRO A 75 5.51 6.72 15.96
CA PRO A 75 6.58 7.55 15.41
C PRO A 75 7.98 7.07 15.78
N ASP A 76 8.12 6.40 16.93
CA ASP A 76 9.39 5.89 17.42
C ASP A 76 9.79 4.53 16.82
N MET A 77 8.96 3.97 15.93
CA MET A 77 9.24 2.80 15.09
C MET A 77 9.41 3.20 13.62
N ILE A 78 9.80 4.45 13.37
CA ILE A 78 10.11 4.96 12.02
C ILE A 78 11.60 5.27 11.96
N GLU A 79 12.29 4.67 11.01
CA GLU A 79 13.74 4.81 10.83
C GLU A 79 14.09 5.39 9.46
N SER A 80 15.18 6.15 9.40
CA SER A 80 15.77 6.61 8.15
C SER A 80 16.89 5.68 7.69
N ASP A 81 16.75 5.10 6.51
CA ASP A 81 17.78 4.29 5.83
C ASP A 81 18.07 4.87 4.44
N HIS A 82 19.31 5.34 4.24
CA HIS A 82 19.76 5.93 2.99
C HIS A 82 20.20 4.90 1.94
N THR A 83 20.29 3.62 2.33
CA THR A 83 20.78 2.55 1.45
C THR A 83 19.68 1.93 0.60
N TRP A 84 18.42 2.19 0.93
CA TRP A 84 17.27 1.59 0.26
C TRP A 84 16.94 2.30 -1.06
N GLU A 85 16.52 1.56 -2.08
CA GLU A 85 16.28 2.14 -3.41
C GLU A 85 14.89 2.80 -3.56
N SER A 86 13.94 2.51 -2.67
CA SER A 86 12.62 3.14 -2.63
C SER A 86 12.52 4.26 -1.59
N GLU A 87 11.47 5.08 -1.70
CA GLU A 87 11.16 6.18 -0.76
C GLU A 87 10.89 5.67 0.65
N GLY A 88 10.28 4.50 0.76
CA GLY A 88 10.09 3.78 2.01
C GLY A 88 9.47 2.41 1.78
N PHE A 89 9.31 1.69 2.88
CA PHE A 89 8.54 0.45 2.97
C PHE A 89 8.14 0.16 4.42
N TYR A 90 7.01 -0.52 4.61
CA TYR A 90 6.69 -1.19 5.87
C TYR A 90 7.39 -2.55 5.98
N SER A 91 8.19 -2.74 7.02
CA SER A 91 8.81 -4.03 7.36
C SER A 91 7.87 -4.85 8.24
N ILE A 92 7.25 -5.88 7.66
CA ILE A 92 6.39 -6.83 8.39
C ILE A 92 7.15 -7.53 9.51
N PHE A 93 8.45 -7.83 9.32
CA PHE A 93 9.27 -8.51 10.31
C PHE A 93 9.52 -7.64 11.53
N ASN A 94 9.98 -6.41 11.30
CA ASN A 94 10.40 -5.51 12.37
C ASN A 94 9.25 -4.67 12.94
N ASN A 95 8.08 -4.70 12.30
CA ASN A 95 6.97 -3.80 12.60
C ASN A 95 7.37 -2.32 12.57
N GLN A 96 8.11 -1.93 11.54
CA GLN A 96 8.69 -0.59 11.46
C GLN A 96 8.48 -0.02 10.07
N LEU A 97 8.42 1.31 9.99
CA LEU A 97 8.52 2.00 8.71
C LEU A 97 9.97 2.38 8.48
N VAL A 98 10.51 1.99 7.34
CA VAL A 98 11.84 2.38 6.88
C VAL A 98 11.64 3.37 5.76
N VAL A 99 12.30 4.52 5.84
CA VAL A 99 12.17 5.57 4.85
C VAL A 99 13.53 6.03 4.38
N ASN A 100 13.66 6.37 3.09
CA ASN A 100 14.86 6.96 2.53
C ASN A 100 14.64 8.47 2.27
N PRO A 101 15.19 9.36 3.12
CA PRO A 101 15.03 10.81 2.96
C PRO A 101 15.51 11.35 1.62
N GLU A 102 16.54 10.76 1.01
CA GLU A 102 17.05 11.21 -0.29
C GLU A 102 16.04 10.92 -1.40
N LYS A 103 15.45 9.73 -1.39
CA LYS A 103 14.40 9.36 -2.34
C LYS A 103 13.12 10.16 -2.15
N VAL A 104 12.75 10.49 -0.91
CA VAL A 104 11.62 11.40 -0.65
C VAL A 104 11.90 12.80 -1.22
N ARG A 105 13.13 13.32 -1.10
CA ARG A 105 13.52 14.61 -1.71
C ARG A 105 13.51 14.56 -3.23
N GLU A 106 14.00 13.48 -3.86
CA GLU A 106 13.93 13.29 -5.32
C GLU A 106 12.47 13.37 -5.81
N VAL A 107 11.55 12.69 -5.13
CA VAL A 107 10.11 12.74 -5.46
C VAL A 107 9.53 14.13 -5.18
N GLN A 108 9.93 14.78 -4.09
CA GLN A 108 9.51 16.13 -3.75
C GLN A 108 9.90 17.14 -4.83
N GLU A 109 11.14 17.07 -5.33
CA GLU A 109 11.63 17.95 -6.40
C GLU A 109 10.85 17.76 -7.69
N LEU A 110 10.53 16.51 -8.04
CA LEU A 110 9.65 16.20 -9.18
C LEU A 110 8.25 16.77 -8.98
N TRP A 111 7.72 16.68 -7.76
CA TRP A 111 6.39 17.17 -7.42
C TRP A 111 6.35 18.67 -7.19
N GLN A 112 7.47 19.35 -6.94
CA GLN A 112 7.54 20.78 -6.63
C GLN A 112 6.52 21.22 -5.55
N VAL A 113 6.37 20.41 -4.50
CA VAL A 113 5.47 20.67 -3.35
C VAL A 113 6.27 20.69 -2.05
N PRO A 114 5.74 21.23 -0.93
CA PRO A 114 6.40 21.14 0.37
C PRO A 114 6.76 19.69 0.76
N ILE A 115 7.96 19.51 1.29
CA ILE A 115 8.51 18.20 1.67
C ILE A 115 7.65 17.51 2.72
N GLU A 116 7.04 18.26 3.64
CA GLU A 116 6.14 17.72 4.66
C GLU A 116 4.94 16.98 4.06
N LEU A 117 4.45 17.40 2.89
CA LEU A 117 3.33 16.76 2.21
C LEU A 117 3.73 15.44 1.54
N MET A 118 4.97 15.35 1.04
CA MET A 118 5.51 14.08 0.51
C MET A 118 5.72 13.06 1.63
N TRP A 119 6.26 13.51 2.76
CA TRP A 119 6.39 12.67 3.94
C TRP A 119 5.03 12.19 4.45
N LEU A 120 4.05 13.09 4.61
CA LEU A 120 2.70 12.69 5.05
C LEU A 120 2.09 11.65 4.11
N TYR A 121 2.25 11.82 2.79
CA TYR A 121 1.77 10.87 1.80
C TYR A 121 2.45 9.50 1.90
N LEU A 122 3.79 9.48 1.97
CA LEU A 122 4.55 8.24 2.16
C LEU A 122 4.16 7.53 3.45
N LEU A 123 4.10 8.25 4.56
CA LEU A 123 3.72 7.69 5.86
C LEU A 123 2.32 7.10 5.80
N ALA A 124 1.32 7.79 5.22
CA ALA A 124 -0.02 7.23 5.08
C ALA A 124 -0.08 5.99 4.17
N HIS A 125 0.77 5.94 3.13
CA HIS A 125 0.90 4.78 2.25
C HIS A 125 1.45 3.57 3.01
N GLU A 126 2.61 3.72 3.65
CA GLU A 126 3.23 2.60 4.37
C GLU A 126 2.43 2.19 5.62
N GLU A 127 1.79 3.15 6.30
CA GLU A 127 0.88 2.86 7.40
C GLU A 127 -0.32 2.02 6.93
N THR A 128 -0.79 2.23 5.69
CA THR A 128 -1.86 1.40 5.12
C THR A 128 -1.43 -0.06 4.94
N HIS A 129 -0.15 -0.32 4.63
CA HIS A 129 0.41 -1.66 4.68
C HIS A 129 0.45 -2.19 6.12
N ALA A 130 0.88 -1.38 7.08
CA ALA A 130 1.01 -1.78 8.48
C ALA A 130 -0.31 -2.15 9.17
N VAL A 131 -1.37 -1.38 8.90
CA VAL A 131 -2.71 -1.62 9.47
C VAL A 131 -3.43 -2.82 8.85
N SER A 132 -2.94 -3.30 7.70
CA SER A 132 -3.50 -4.47 7.03
C SER A 132 -3.09 -5.73 7.77
N LYS A 133 -3.97 -6.74 7.82
CA LYS A 133 -3.65 -7.99 8.49
C LYS A 133 -2.36 -8.56 7.90
N SER A 134 -1.40 -8.75 8.79
CA SER A 134 -0.11 -9.35 8.47
C SER A 134 0.02 -10.68 9.18
N GLU A 135 0.38 -11.72 8.44
CA GLU A 135 0.71 -13.04 8.98
C GLU A 135 2.16 -13.37 8.63
N CYS A 136 2.92 -13.82 9.62
CA CYS A 136 4.35 -14.05 9.44
C CYS A 136 4.73 -15.40 10.03
N VAL A 137 4.87 -16.42 9.20
CA VAL A 137 5.09 -17.80 9.61
C VAL A 137 6.57 -18.14 9.58
N GLY A 138 7.17 -18.56 10.70
CA GLY A 138 8.53 -19.11 10.73
C GLY A 138 9.67 -18.08 10.76
N ALA A 139 9.36 -16.79 10.93
CA ALA A 139 10.36 -15.73 10.82
C ALA A 139 11.41 -15.68 11.94
N PHE A 140 11.09 -16.23 13.12
CA PHE A 140 11.93 -16.12 14.32
C PHE A 140 12.38 -17.48 14.87
N GLY A 141 12.12 -18.56 14.12
CA GLY A 141 12.55 -19.92 14.47
C GLY A 141 13.69 -20.44 13.59
N ASP A 142 14.31 -21.55 13.99
CA ASP A 142 15.29 -22.32 13.20
C ASP A 142 14.61 -23.07 12.03
N VAL A 143 13.84 -22.36 11.20
CA VAL A 143 13.05 -22.98 10.13
C VAL A 143 13.54 -22.48 8.77
N SER A 144 13.73 -23.42 7.86
CA SER A 144 14.21 -23.15 6.50
C SER A 144 13.16 -22.54 5.57
N GLU A 145 11.92 -22.39 6.03
CA GLU A 145 10.80 -21.85 5.26
C GLU A 145 10.07 -20.81 6.09
N TYR A 146 9.77 -19.68 5.47
CA TYR A 146 8.90 -18.68 6.06
C TYR A 146 7.86 -18.17 5.06
N TYR A 147 6.71 -17.80 5.60
CA TYR A 147 5.58 -17.29 4.84
C TYR A 147 5.20 -15.91 5.37
N LEU A 148 5.06 -14.94 4.48
CA LEU A 148 4.59 -13.61 4.82
C LEU A 148 3.31 -13.32 4.05
N ARG A 149 2.25 -12.97 4.75
CA ARG A 149 1.06 -12.36 4.19
C ARG A 149 0.98 -10.92 4.64
N SER A 150 0.68 -10.02 3.72
CA SER A 150 0.25 -8.65 4.03
C SER A 150 -0.82 -8.27 3.04
N GLY A 151 -2.02 -8.01 3.56
CA GLY A 151 -3.19 -7.75 2.72
C GLY A 151 -3.45 -8.88 1.74
N TYR A 152 -3.48 -8.55 0.45
CA TYR A 152 -3.68 -9.51 -0.63
C TYR A 152 -2.40 -10.16 -1.17
N SER A 153 -1.24 -9.80 -0.62
CA SER A 153 0.05 -10.33 -1.04
C SER A 153 0.46 -11.51 -0.16
N LEU A 154 0.86 -12.63 -0.79
CA LEU A 154 1.48 -13.77 -0.13
C LEU A 154 2.89 -14.00 -0.70
N TYR A 155 3.86 -14.06 0.19
CA TYR A 155 5.25 -14.33 -0.09
C TYR A 155 5.66 -15.62 0.62
N HIS A 156 6.20 -16.57 -0.15
CA HIS A 156 6.79 -17.79 0.38
C HIS A 156 8.26 -17.83 -0.01
N ALA A 157 9.13 -17.95 1.00
CA ALA A 157 10.56 -18.14 0.79
C ALA A 157 11.03 -19.41 1.48
N ASN A 158 11.81 -20.20 0.73
CA ASN A 158 12.55 -21.33 1.23
C ASN A 158 14.06 -21.01 1.14
N GLU A 159 14.73 -20.96 2.29
CA GLU A 159 16.17 -20.68 2.39
C GLU A 159 17.04 -21.75 1.74
N GLN A 160 16.56 -23.00 1.64
CA GLN A 160 17.34 -24.12 1.13
C GLN A 160 17.30 -24.24 -0.40
N ASP A 161 16.23 -23.78 -1.04
CA ASP A 161 16.00 -24.02 -2.46
C ASP A 161 16.23 -22.75 -3.31
N GLU A 162 16.58 -21.62 -2.67
CA GLU A 162 16.62 -20.26 -3.24
C GLU A 162 15.36 -19.89 -4.04
N SER A 163 14.31 -20.71 -3.97
CA SER A 163 13.07 -20.57 -4.70
C SER A 163 12.15 -19.67 -3.88
N LYS A 164 11.68 -18.63 -4.56
CA LYS A 164 10.70 -17.68 -4.03
C LYS A 164 9.43 -17.89 -4.83
N GLU A 165 8.41 -18.45 -4.21
CA GLU A 165 7.08 -18.53 -4.82
C GLU A 165 6.30 -17.29 -4.41
N PHE A 166 5.96 -16.49 -5.41
CA PHE A 166 5.18 -15.28 -5.27
C PHE A 166 3.77 -15.55 -5.76
N ASP A 167 2.85 -15.76 -4.82
CA ASP A 167 1.42 -15.73 -5.11
C ASP A 167 0.93 -14.31 -4.85
N THR A 168 1.37 -13.37 -5.69
CA THR A 168 1.30 -11.94 -5.38
C THR A 168 0.25 -11.20 -6.18
N TYR A 169 -0.89 -10.93 -5.56
CA TYR A 169 -1.81 -9.89 -6.03
C TYR A 169 -1.27 -8.47 -5.76
N GLN A 170 0.05 -8.26 -5.88
CA GLN A 170 0.75 -7.05 -5.45
C GLN A 170 0.23 -5.81 -6.18
N ILE A 171 -0.06 -5.92 -7.48
CA ILE A 171 -0.62 -4.81 -8.25
C ILE A 171 -1.99 -4.35 -7.73
N LEU A 172 -2.81 -5.30 -7.26
CA LEU A 172 -4.09 -5.01 -6.63
C LEU A 172 -3.87 -4.42 -5.24
N ASP A 173 -2.97 -5.04 -4.47
CA ASP A 173 -2.66 -4.67 -3.09
C ASP A 173 -2.13 -3.24 -2.98
N GLU A 174 -1.17 -2.85 -3.83
CA GLU A 174 -0.64 -1.49 -3.93
C GLU A 174 -1.67 -0.49 -4.46
N GLY A 175 -2.50 -0.90 -5.42
CA GLY A 175 -3.57 -0.06 -5.94
C GLY A 175 -4.59 0.31 -4.85
N ILE A 176 -4.89 -0.61 -3.93
CA ILE A 176 -5.78 -0.37 -2.79
C ILE A 176 -5.05 0.46 -1.73
N THR A 177 -3.80 0.12 -1.40
CA THR A 177 -2.97 0.89 -0.46
C THR A 177 -2.92 2.36 -0.87
N ASP A 178 -2.54 2.62 -2.12
CA ASP A 178 -2.33 3.98 -2.59
C ASP A 178 -3.65 4.75 -2.74
N LYS A 179 -4.73 4.08 -3.16
CA LYS A 179 -6.06 4.69 -3.18
C LYS A 179 -6.50 5.14 -1.79
N LEU A 180 -6.31 4.31 -0.76
CA LEU A 180 -6.66 4.65 0.61
C LEU A 180 -5.76 5.76 1.18
N ALA A 181 -4.45 5.68 0.92
CA ALA A 181 -3.50 6.70 1.36
C ALA A 181 -3.88 8.08 0.84
N ARG A 182 -4.28 8.19 -0.44
CA ARG A 182 -4.80 9.44 -1.02
C ARG A 182 -6.03 9.96 -0.27
N GLU A 183 -7.00 9.10 0.03
CA GLU A 183 -8.21 9.47 0.79
C GLU A 183 -7.84 10.00 2.19
N ILE A 184 -6.97 9.29 2.91
CA ILE A 184 -6.53 9.67 4.26
C ILE A 184 -5.79 11.00 4.26
N VAL A 185 -4.86 11.21 3.32
CA VAL A 185 -4.07 12.44 3.23
C VAL A 185 -4.95 13.64 2.91
N LEU A 186 -5.90 13.50 1.98
CA LEU A 186 -6.83 14.59 1.65
C LEU A 186 -7.69 14.98 2.86
N GLU A 187 -8.22 14.00 3.59
CA GLU A 187 -8.96 14.25 4.83
C GLU A 187 -8.08 14.82 5.94
N TYR A 188 -6.81 14.41 6.03
CA TYR A 188 -5.86 14.93 7.00
C TYR A 188 -5.62 16.42 6.77
N LEU A 189 -5.40 16.82 5.52
CA LEU A 189 -5.14 18.22 5.15
C LEU A 189 -6.38 19.10 5.31
N GLU A 190 -7.59 18.53 5.16
CA GLU A 190 -8.83 19.23 5.50
C GLU A 190 -8.95 19.48 7.01
N ALA A 191 -8.56 18.50 7.83
CA ALA A 191 -8.58 18.61 9.30
C ALA A 191 -7.43 19.46 9.86
N HIS A 192 -6.29 19.54 9.16
CA HIS A 192 -5.08 20.25 9.59
C HIS A 192 -4.61 21.23 8.50
N PRO A 193 -5.36 22.32 8.25
CA PRO A 193 -5.04 23.28 7.18
C PRO A 193 -3.69 23.97 7.34
N ASP A 194 -3.13 23.99 8.56
CA ASP A 194 -1.83 24.59 8.88
C ASP A 194 -0.67 23.57 8.85
N PHE A 195 -0.91 22.32 8.42
CA PHE A 195 0.14 21.29 8.35
C PHE A 195 1.24 21.63 7.34
N ALA A 196 0.94 22.35 6.26
CA ALA A 196 1.93 22.94 5.37
C ALA A 196 1.44 24.35 4.96
N ASP A 197 2.22 25.08 4.17
CA ASP A 197 1.75 26.37 3.68
C ASP A 197 0.52 26.18 2.76
N ALA A 198 -0.39 27.15 2.78
CA ALA A 198 -1.67 27.04 2.07
C ALA A 198 -1.50 26.91 0.54
N THR A 199 -0.44 27.51 -0.03
CA THR A 199 -0.17 27.44 -1.48
C THR A 199 0.29 26.03 -1.85
N GLY A 200 1.28 25.51 -1.13
CA GLY A 200 1.79 24.16 -1.30
C GLY A 200 0.75 23.08 -1.05
N THR A 201 -0.11 23.25 -0.02
CA THR A 201 -1.23 22.34 0.27
C THR A 201 -2.23 22.30 -0.89
N LYS A 202 -2.59 23.46 -1.44
CA LYS A 202 -3.49 23.56 -2.59
C LYS A 202 -2.86 22.94 -3.84
N GLU A 203 -1.59 23.19 -4.09
CA GLU A 203 -0.86 22.63 -5.23
C GLU A 203 -0.76 21.11 -5.14
N PHE A 204 -0.35 20.59 -3.98
CA PHE A 204 -0.31 19.16 -3.72
C PHE A 204 -1.67 18.50 -3.89
N THR A 205 -2.72 19.07 -3.30
CA THR A 205 -4.10 18.57 -3.44
C THR A 205 -4.55 18.58 -4.91
N SER A 206 -4.21 19.62 -5.66
CA SER A 206 -4.49 19.69 -7.09
C SER A 206 -3.75 18.60 -7.86
N LYS A 207 -2.45 18.41 -7.61
CA LYS A 207 -1.64 17.36 -8.24
C LYS A 207 -2.19 15.98 -7.89
N LEU A 208 -2.48 15.71 -6.62
CA LEU A 208 -3.04 14.44 -6.12
C LEU A 208 -4.40 14.11 -6.75
N ASN A 209 -5.18 15.12 -7.15
CA ASN A 209 -6.46 14.94 -7.86
C ASN A 209 -6.36 15.03 -9.39
N ASP A 210 -5.25 15.50 -9.97
CA ASP A 210 -5.07 15.58 -11.43
C ASP A 210 -4.63 14.23 -11.99
N ASP A 211 -5.45 13.64 -12.84
CA ASP A 211 -5.18 12.33 -13.47
C ASP A 211 -4.09 12.38 -14.54
N ARG A 212 -3.69 13.57 -14.98
CA ARG A 212 -2.56 13.77 -15.90
C ARG A 212 -1.24 13.91 -15.16
N TRP A 213 -1.27 14.13 -13.85
CA TRP A 213 -0.05 14.19 -13.05
C TRP A 213 0.48 12.79 -12.81
N HIS A 214 1.78 12.58 -13.05
CA HIS A 214 2.41 11.30 -12.74
C HIS A 214 2.48 11.10 -11.23
N LYS A 215 1.89 10.00 -10.75
CA LYS A 215 1.97 9.57 -9.35
C LYS A 215 2.41 8.13 -9.33
N LYS A 216 3.16 7.76 -8.28
CA LYS A 216 3.40 6.36 -7.96
C LYS A 216 2.05 5.64 -7.89
N TYR A 217 1.99 4.43 -8.45
CA TYR A 217 0.81 3.57 -8.43
C TYR A 217 -0.47 4.09 -9.14
N ASN A 218 -0.38 5.10 -10.01
CA ASN A 218 -1.56 5.65 -10.69
C ASN A 218 -2.32 4.61 -11.55
N LEU A 219 -1.61 3.68 -12.18
CA LEU A 219 -2.24 2.68 -13.03
C LEU A 219 -2.83 1.53 -12.19
N GLU A 220 -2.25 1.25 -11.04
CA GLU A 220 -2.73 0.31 -10.03
C GLU A 220 -4.03 0.82 -9.39
N VAL A 221 -4.08 2.11 -9.01
CA VAL A 221 -5.34 2.76 -8.58
C VAL A 221 -6.39 2.72 -9.69
N SER A 222 -5.99 2.89 -10.96
CA SER A 222 -6.90 2.80 -12.11
C SER A 222 -7.45 1.38 -12.30
N LEU A 223 -6.64 0.36 -12.08
CA LEU A 223 -7.06 -1.04 -12.10
C LEU A 223 -8.12 -1.30 -11.03
N VAL A 224 -7.90 -0.81 -9.81
CA VAL A 224 -8.87 -0.90 -8.72
C VAL A 224 -10.17 -0.20 -9.08
N GLU A 225 -10.11 1.01 -9.63
CA GLU A 225 -11.31 1.75 -10.05
C GLU A 225 -12.09 1.02 -11.17
N LEU A 226 -11.40 0.37 -12.12
CA LEU A 226 -12.02 -0.47 -13.14
C LEU A 226 -12.69 -1.72 -12.57
N MET A 227 -12.03 -2.39 -11.62
CA MET A 227 -12.61 -3.54 -10.92
C MET A 227 -13.85 -3.12 -10.14
N ILE A 228 -13.79 -1.99 -9.43
CA ILE A 228 -14.92 -1.41 -8.71
C ILE A 228 -16.10 -1.11 -9.64
N ASP A 229 -15.86 -0.42 -10.77
CA ASP A 229 -16.91 -0.12 -11.76
C ASP A 229 -17.57 -1.38 -12.30
N ARG A 230 -16.76 -2.36 -12.72
CA ARG A 230 -17.27 -3.62 -13.28
C ARG A 230 -18.12 -4.36 -12.26
N LEU A 231 -17.60 -4.58 -11.06
CA LEU A 231 -18.32 -5.28 -10.00
C LEU A 231 -19.60 -4.54 -9.62
N ALA A 232 -19.57 -3.21 -9.50
CA ALA A 232 -20.75 -2.40 -9.19
C ALA A 232 -21.85 -2.56 -10.27
N ARG A 233 -21.48 -2.53 -11.56
CA ARG A 233 -22.44 -2.71 -12.66
C ARG A 233 -23.02 -4.12 -12.73
N GLU A 234 -22.18 -5.15 -12.57
CA GLU A 234 -22.59 -6.56 -12.70
C GLU A 234 -23.43 -7.02 -11.48
N THR A 235 -23.15 -6.49 -10.28
CA THR A 235 -23.86 -6.87 -9.05
C THR A 235 -25.02 -5.93 -8.69
N GLY A 236 -25.07 -4.73 -9.28
CA GLY A 236 -26.07 -3.71 -8.96
C GLY A 236 -25.84 -2.97 -7.64
N VAL A 237 -24.72 -3.19 -6.94
CA VAL A 237 -24.35 -2.41 -5.76
C VAL A 237 -23.59 -1.14 -6.12
N THR A 238 -23.47 -0.20 -5.18
CA THR A 238 -22.73 1.05 -5.44
C THR A 238 -21.22 0.82 -5.44
N SER A 239 -20.48 1.62 -6.21
CA SER A 239 -19.00 1.60 -6.21
C SER A 239 -18.41 1.78 -4.82
N LYS A 240 -19.08 2.53 -3.92
CA LYS A 240 -18.67 2.68 -2.52
C LYS A 240 -18.75 1.36 -1.74
N ILE A 241 -19.80 0.56 -1.96
CA ILE A 241 -19.94 -0.76 -1.33
C ILE A 241 -18.83 -1.68 -1.82
N VAL A 242 -18.54 -1.69 -3.13
CA VAL A 242 -17.46 -2.51 -3.68
C VAL A 242 -16.09 -2.07 -3.15
N TRP A 243 -15.81 -0.77 -3.13
CA TRP A 243 -14.58 -0.22 -2.55
C TRP A 243 -14.38 -0.66 -1.11
N ASN A 244 -15.42 -0.51 -0.28
CA ASN A 244 -15.37 -0.92 1.12
C ASN A 244 -15.15 -2.42 1.28
N ALA A 245 -15.75 -3.26 0.42
CA ALA A 245 -15.55 -4.71 0.47
C ALA A 245 -14.11 -5.11 0.07
N MET A 246 -13.53 -4.47 -0.96
CA MET A 246 -12.13 -4.69 -1.34
C MET A 246 -11.17 -4.23 -0.24
N LEU A 247 -11.45 -3.07 0.36
CA LEU A 247 -10.67 -2.55 1.47
C LEU A 247 -10.77 -3.49 2.68
N GLN A 248 -11.96 -3.97 3.02
CA GLN A 248 -12.17 -4.94 4.09
C GLN A 248 -11.36 -6.22 3.84
N GLY A 249 -11.44 -6.80 2.64
CA GLY A 249 -10.69 -8.02 2.33
C GLY A 249 -9.16 -7.82 2.43
N LYS A 250 -8.64 -6.65 2.03
CA LYS A 250 -7.22 -6.30 2.27
C LYS A 250 -6.94 -6.24 3.78
N LEU A 251 -7.73 -5.50 4.53
CA LEU A 251 -7.51 -5.30 5.96
C LEU A 251 -7.62 -6.62 6.75
N GLU A 252 -8.46 -7.56 6.31
CA GLU A 252 -8.65 -8.88 6.91
C GLU A 252 -7.66 -9.95 6.40
N GLY A 253 -6.81 -9.61 5.42
CA GLY A 253 -5.82 -10.53 4.85
C GLY A 253 -6.46 -11.72 4.13
N GLU A 254 -7.54 -11.46 3.39
CA GLU A 254 -8.31 -12.46 2.66
C GLU A 254 -7.42 -13.17 1.62
N ASP A 255 -7.46 -14.49 1.61
CA ASP A 255 -6.66 -15.32 0.70
C ASP A 255 -7.35 -15.40 -0.66
N LEU A 256 -6.91 -14.55 -1.59
CA LEU A 256 -7.43 -14.54 -2.95
C LEU A 256 -7.10 -15.81 -3.73
N THR A 257 -6.24 -16.71 -3.24
CA THR A 257 -6.00 -18.02 -3.88
C THR A 257 -7.05 -19.07 -3.49
N HIS A 258 -7.87 -18.80 -2.47
CA HIS A 258 -8.88 -19.72 -1.99
C HIS A 258 -9.91 -20.06 -3.09
N GLN A 259 -10.30 -21.34 -3.15
CA GLN A 259 -11.17 -21.85 -4.22
C GLN A 259 -12.49 -21.08 -4.32
N ASP A 260 -13.15 -20.80 -3.19
CA ASP A 260 -14.42 -20.08 -3.16
C ASP A 260 -14.31 -18.68 -3.78
N PHE A 261 -13.22 -17.95 -3.47
CA PHE A 261 -12.95 -16.65 -4.09
C PHE A 261 -12.73 -16.82 -5.60
N GLN A 262 -11.90 -17.79 -6.01
CA GLN A 262 -11.60 -18.04 -7.42
C GLN A 262 -12.86 -18.39 -8.22
N GLU A 263 -13.76 -19.20 -7.66
CA GLU A 263 -15.05 -19.53 -8.27
C GLU A 263 -15.95 -18.30 -8.43
N LEU A 264 -16.04 -17.44 -7.41
CA LEU A 264 -16.79 -16.20 -7.48
C LEU A 264 -16.17 -15.21 -8.49
N ALA A 265 -14.84 -15.04 -8.44
CA ALA A 265 -14.11 -14.10 -9.28
C ALA A 265 -14.24 -14.45 -10.78
N ARG A 266 -14.28 -15.74 -11.12
CA ARG A 266 -14.52 -16.23 -12.50
C ARG A 266 -15.88 -15.85 -13.08
N GLN A 267 -16.86 -15.48 -12.24
CA GLN A 267 -18.15 -14.96 -12.74
C GLN A 267 -18.00 -13.54 -13.32
N PHE A 268 -17.02 -12.79 -12.84
CA PHE A 268 -16.81 -11.39 -13.23
C PHE A 268 -15.59 -11.20 -14.11
N PHE A 269 -14.56 -12.03 -14.00
CA PHE A 269 -13.28 -11.86 -14.68
C PHE A 269 -12.85 -13.13 -15.41
N SER A 270 -12.10 -12.96 -16.51
CA SER A 270 -11.54 -14.10 -17.25
C SER A 270 -10.45 -14.79 -16.43
N GLU A 271 -10.24 -16.10 -16.62
CA GLU A 271 -9.13 -16.82 -15.98
C GLU A 271 -7.77 -16.20 -16.32
N LYS A 272 -7.64 -15.73 -17.57
CA LYS A 272 -6.45 -15.01 -18.02
C LYS A 272 -6.24 -13.73 -17.21
N PHE A 273 -7.28 -12.93 -16.99
CA PHE A 273 -7.17 -11.74 -16.15
C PHE A 273 -6.75 -12.09 -14.73
N LEU A 274 -7.39 -13.08 -14.09
CA LEU A 274 -7.07 -13.47 -12.72
C LEU A 274 -5.63 -13.98 -12.58
N HIS A 275 -5.16 -14.74 -13.58
CA HIS A 275 -3.78 -15.18 -13.64
C HIS A 275 -2.82 -13.98 -13.81
N GLN A 276 -3.11 -13.06 -14.73
CA GLN A 276 -2.28 -11.86 -14.89
C GLN A 276 -2.28 -10.99 -13.62
N LEU A 277 -3.42 -10.86 -12.94
CA LEU A 277 -3.55 -10.09 -11.71
C LEU A 277 -2.67 -10.65 -10.59
N LYS A 278 -2.57 -11.99 -10.52
CA LYS A 278 -1.72 -12.73 -9.57
C LYS A 278 -0.22 -12.65 -9.90
N MET A 279 0.14 -12.47 -11.17
CA MET A 279 1.54 -12.53 -11.61
C MET A 279 2.16 -11.15 -11.88
N THR A 280 1.35 -10.09 -11.91
CA THR A 280 1.84 -8.74 -12.21
C THR A 280 2.33 -8.09 -10.93
N GLU A 281 3.65 -7.90 -10.84
CA GLU A 281 4.27 -7.11 -9.79
C GLU A 281 3.87 -5.63 -9.91
N ALA A 282 3.66 -4.98 -8.77
CA ALA A 282 3.61 -3.53 -8.72
C ALA A 282 5.05 -3.00 -8.75
N SER A 283 5.37 -2.11 -9.67
CA SER A 283 6.71 -1.53 -9.75
C SER A 283 6.66 -0.12 -10.31
N SER A 284 7.23 0.82 -9.55
CA SER A 284 7.48 2.20 -9.99
C SER A 284 8.41 2.29 -11.20
N ASP A 285 9.20 1.25 -11.46
CA ASP A 285 10.14 1.18 -12.60
C ASP A 285 9.52 0.51 -13.83
N LYS A 286 8.40 -0.20 -13.65
CA LYS A 286 7.62 -0.80 -14.73
C LYS A 286 6.15 -0.38 -14.63
N PRO A 287 5.85 0.94 -14.65
CA PRO A 287 4.50 1.44 -14.43
C PRO A 287 3.50 0.85 -15.44
N LEU A 288 3.97 0.42 -16.61
CA LEU A 288 3.14 -0.14 -17.67
C LEU A 288 2.67 -1.59 -17.44
N GLY A 289 3.05 -2.24 -16.33
CA GLY A 289 2.62 -3.62 -16.00
C GLY A 289 1.09 -3.76 -15.98
N ALA A 290 0.41 -2.76 -15.42
CA ALA A 290 -1.05 -2.66 -15.37
C ALA A 290 -1.73 -2.58 -16.75
N LEU A 291 -1.05 -2.09 -17.80
CA LEU A 291 -1.66 -1.89 -19.12
C LEU A 291 -2.14 -3.21 -19.74
N SER A 292 -1.47 -4.32 -19.43
CA SER A 292 -1.86 -5.64 -19.93
C SER A 292 -3.22 -6.07 -19.37
N LEU A 293 -3.51 -5.70 -18.12
CA LEU A 293 -4.76 -5.99 -17.41
C LEU A 293 -5.92 -5.15 -17.93
N PHE A 294 -5.67 -3.90 -18.34
CA PHE A 294 -6.70 -3.02 -18.88
C PHE A 294 -7.34 -3.55 -20.17
N LYS A 295 -6.62 -4.35 -20.95
CA LYS A 295 -7.13 -4.95 -22.20
C LYS A 295 -8.31 -5.91 -21.97
N GLU A 296 -8.42 -6.48 -20.77
CA GLU A 296 -9.51 -7.38 -20.39
C GLU A 296 -10.77 -6.60 -19.95
N PHE A 297 -10.66 -5.29 -19.75
CA PHE A 297 -11.80 -4.40 -19.56
C PHE A 297 -12.25 -3.87 -20.91
N ASN A 298 -13.50 -4.12 -21.28
CA ASN A 298 -14.09 -3.45 -22.42
C ASN A 298 -14.30 -1.96 -22.06
N LEU A 299 -13.28 -1.12 -22.27
CA LEU A 299 -13.31 0.31 -21.94
C LEU A 299 -14.38 1.09 -22.73
N THR A 300 -15.07 0.48 -23.69
CA THR A 300 -16.20 1.11 -24.38
C THR A 300 -17.52 1.01 -23.59
N SER A 301 -17.59 0.12 -22.59
CA SER A 301 -18.79 -0.10 -21.77
C SER A 301 -18.67 0.42 -20.33
N ILE A 302 -17.55 1.07 -19.99
CA ILE A 302 -17.37 1.74 -18.70
C ILE A 302 -17.89 3.18 -18.75
N ASP A 303 -18.08 3.78 -17.57
CA ASP A 303 -18.43 5.19 -17.45
C ASP A 303 -17.46 6.10 -18.25
N PRO A 304 -17.96 7.03 -19.09
CA PRO A 304 -17.10 7.88 -19.93
C PRO A 304 -16.12 8.76 -19.14
N ALA A 305 -16.49 9.22 -17.94
CA ALA A 305 -15.59 10.04 -17.12
C ALA A 305 -14.47 9.18 -16.53
N LEU A 306 -14.80 7.97 -16.04
CA LEU A 306 -13.79 7.00 -15.60
C LEU A 306 -12.84 6.62 -16.75
N LYS A 307 -13.38 6.38 -17.94
CA LYS A 307 -12.56 6.12 -19.15
C LYS A 307 -11.57 7.24 -19.41
N ALA A 308 -12.03 8.49 -19.48
CA ALA A 308 -11.19 9.64 -19.76
C ALA A 308 -10.07 9.81 -18.71
N LYS A 309 -10.41 9.56 -17.44
CA LYS A 309 -9.46 9.55 -16.32
C LYS A 309 -8.38 8.49 -16.48
N ILE A 310 -8.74 7.26 -16.83
CA ILE A 310 -7.78 6.17 -17.04
C ILE A 310 -6.90 6.45 -18.26
N GLU A 311 -7.48 6.93 -19.37
CA GLU A 311 -6.72 7.31 -20.57
C GLU A 311 -5.69 8.41 -20.27
N ALA A 312 -6.06 9.42 -19.47
CA ALA A 312 -5.14 10.46 -19.03
C ALA A 312 -3.96 9.90 -18.20
N ARG A 313 -4.23 8.97 -17.28
CA ARG A 313 -3.18 8.32 -16.47
C ARG A 313 -2.26 7.43 -17.30
N ILE A 314 -2.80 6.71 -18.29
CA ILE A 314 -2.00 5.92 -19.23
C ILE A 314 -1.05 6.83 -20.01
N GLN A 315 -1.55 7.94 -20.54
CA GLN A 315 -0.73 8.91 -21.27
C GLN A 315 0.38 9.50 -20.38
N ALA A 316 0.05 9.87 -19.14
CA ALA A 316 1.03 10.38 -18.18
C ALA A 316 2.13 9.35 -17.86
N ALA A 317 1.76 8.07 -17.67
CA ALA A 317 2.72 6.99 -17.42
C ALA A 317 3.62 6.69 -18.62
N GLN A 318 3.06 6.73 -19.84
CA GLN A 318 3.83 6.57 -21.08
C GLN A 318 4.83 7.72 -21.26
N HIS A 319 4.39 8.96 -21.02
CA HIS A 319 5.25 10.13 -21.12
C HIS A 319 6.45 10.05 -20.16
N LEU A 320 6.22 9.69 -18.88
CA LEU A 320 7.34 9.53 -17.94
C LEU A 320 8.31 8.43 -18.37
N GLN A 321 7.79 7.30 -18.88
CA GLN A 321 8.65 6.22 -19.37
C GLN A 321 9.54 6.69 -20.52
N GLU A 322 9.00 7.49 -21.44
CA GLU A 322 9.76 8.09 -22.55
C GLU A 322 10.83 9.06 -22.05
N GLU A 323 10.50 9.92 -21.07
CA GLU A 323 11.47 10.84 -20.45
C GLU A 323 12.62 10.08 -19.77
N LYS A 324 12.32 9.05 -18.97
CA LYS A 324 13.32 8.18 -18.33
C LYS A 324 14.24 7.51 -19.36
N LEU A 325 13.68 7.00 -20.46
CA LEU A 325 14.46 6.39 -21.54
C LEU A 325 15.34 7.41 -22.28
N SER A 326 14.86 8.65 -22.45
CA SER A 326 15.62 9.72 -23.10
C SER A 326 16.81 10.20 -22.27
N LEU A 327 16.70 10.19 -20.93
CA LEU A 327 17.78 10.57 -20.02
C LEU A 327 18.86 9.48 -19.88
N ALA A 328 18.52 8.23 -20.20
CA ALA A 328 19.43 7.09 -20.11
C ALA A 328 20.26 6.83 -21.40
N ALA A 329 19.94 7.50 -22.51
CA ALA A 329 20.54 7.30 -23.84
C ALA A 329 21.67 8.29 -24.15
#